data_AF-K0VH12-F1
#
_entry.id   AF-K0VH12-F1
#
_cell.length_a   1.000
_cell.length_b   1.000
_cell.length_c   1.000
_cell.angle_alpha   90.00
_cell.angle_beta   90.00
_cell.angle_gamma   90.00
#
_symmetry.space_group_name_H-M   'P 1'
#
loop_
_entity.id
_entity.type
_entity.pdbx_description
1 polymer ?
#
loop_
_entity_poly.entity_id
_entity_poly.type
_entity_poly.pdbx_seq_one_letter_code
_entity_poly.pdbx_strand_id
1 'polypeptide(L)'
;MMDIAAAAGCSQAAVSFVLNDTPGTRISQQTRDRVWEAARALGYTEKTYTTKASYSGLDNVIGFAVDQLATSPEAIVAIEGARQASWNAGNVLLVAQTLSDPVMEPKAIKALTSGGISALIYMTIYTRQIELPSYVSQLN
;
A
#
# COMPACT_ATOMS: atom_id res chain seq x y z
N MET A 1 7.20 -23.64 4.86
CA MET A 1 6.64 -24.41 3.73
C MET A 1 6.83 -25.92 3.91
N MET A 2 8.00 -26.40 4.35
CA MET A 2 8.23 -27.84 4.55
C MET A 2 7.31 -28.44 5.63
N ASP A 3 7.08 -27.71 6.73
CA ASP A 3 6.15 -28.16 7.79
C ASP A 3 4.70 -28.21 7.32
N ILE A 4 4.30 -27.25 6.47
CA ILE A 4 2.97 -27.24 5.81
C ILE A 4 2.84 -28.42 4.85
N ALA A 5 3.91 -28.77 4.12
CA ALA A 5 3.93 -29.90 3.19
C ALA A 5 3.80 -31.23 3.93
N ALA A 6 4.52 -31.39 5.05
CA ALA A 6 4.42 -32.55 5.92
C ALA A 6 3.01 -32.69 6.54
N ALA A 7 2.45 -31.59 7.04
CA ALA A 7 1.11 -31.57 7.63
C ALA A 7 -0.02 -31.78 6.61
N ALA A 8 0.12 -31.26 5.38
CA ALA A 8 -0.86 -31.41 4.30
C ALA A 8 -0.71 -32.73 3.52
N GLY A 9 0.37 -33.48 3.75
CA GLY A 9 0.67 -34.74 3.07
C GLY A 9 0.99 -34.57 1.57
N CYS A 10 1.66 -33.48 1.19
CA CYS A 10 2.01 -33.18 -0.19
C CYS A 10 3.47 -32.72 -0.34
N SER A 11 3.91 -32.49 -1.58
CA SER A 11 5.28 -32.01 -1.83
C SER A 11 5.41 -30.52 -1.54
N GLN A 12 6.62 -30.07 -1.19
CA GLN A 12 6.91 -28.64 -1.01
C GLN A 12 6.56 -27.81 -2.27
N ALA A 13 6.79 -28.37 -3.46
CA ALA A 13 6.42 -27.73 -4.72
C ALA A 13 4.89 -27.53 -4.83
N ALA A 14 4.10 -28.53 -4.45
CA ALA A 14 2.63 -28.41 -4.42
C ALA A 14 2.19 -27.32 -3.44
N VAL A 15 2.75 -27.26 -2.24
CA VAL A 15 2.49 -26.17 -1.27
C VAL A 15 2.81 -24.80 -1.87
N SER A 16 3.96 -24.65 -2.55
CA SER A 16 4.34 -23.39 -3.19
C SER A 16 3.33 -22.96 -4.26
N PHE A 17 2.89 -23.89 -5.11
CA PHE A 17 1.89 -23.58 -6.15
C PHE A 17 0.53 -23.21 -5.58
N VAL A 18 0.10 -23.84 -4.48
CA VAL A 18 -1.17 -23.52 -3.81
C VAL A 18 -1.09 -22.17 -3.10
N LEU A 19 -0.04 -21.90 -2.33
CA LEU A 19 0.08 -20.67 -1.53
C LEU A 19 0.38 -19.42 -2.37
N ASN A 20 0.95 -19.57 -3.57
CA ASN A 20 1.22 -18.47 -4.50
C ASN A 20 0.16 -18.36 -5.61
N ASP A 21 -0.90 -19.16 -5.56
CA ASP A 21 -1.95 -19.30 -6.58
C ASP A 21 -1.41 -19.32 -8.02
N THR A 22 -0.41 -20.16 -8.27
CA THR A 22 0.29 -20.17 -9.57
C THR A 22 -0.64 -20.66 -10.69
N PRO A 23 -0.84 -19.88 -11.77
CA PRO A 23 -1.72 -20.28 -12.87
C PRO A 23 -1.14 -21.48 -13.65
N GLY A 24 -2.03 -22.35 -14.14
CA GLY A 24 -1.67 -23.52 -14.95
C GLY A 24 -1.33 -24.79 -14.16
N THR A 25 -1.38 -24.78 -12.83
CA THR A 25 -1.13 -25.99 -12.02
C THR A 25 -2.40 -26.81 -11.81
N ARG A 26 -2.39 -28.09 -12.22
CA ARG A 26 -3.51 -29.05 -12.02
C ARG A 26 -3.51 -29.64 -10.60
N ILE A 27 -3.64 -28.81 -9.58
CA ILE A 27 -3.80 -29.24 -8.19
C ILE A 27 -5.29 -29.36 -7.88
N SER A 28 -5.72 -30.51 -7.35
CA SER A 28 -7.11 -30.72 -6.97
C SER A 28 -7.54 -29.76 -5.86
N GLN A 29 -8.82 -29.37 -5.85
CA GLN A 29 -9.36 -28.51 -4.82
C GLN A 29 -9.16 -29.11 -3.42
N GLN A 30 -9.34 -30.43 -3.28
CA GLN A 30 -9.11 -31.15 -2.03
C GLN A 30 -7.67 -30.98 -1.51
N THR A 31 -6.66 -31.01 -2.38
CA THR A 31 -5.27 -30.78 -1.95
C THR A 31 -5.03 -29.32 -1.60
N ARG A 32 -5.65 -28.38 -2.33
CA ARG A 32 -5.60 -26.95 -1.98
C ARG A 32 -6.17 -26.71 -0.57
N ASP A 33 -7.32 -27.31 -0.26
CA ASP A 33 -7.99 -27.14 1.02
C ASP A 33 -7.13 -27.67 2.18
N ARG A 34 -6.52 -28.87 2.03
CA ARG A 34 -5.60 -29.43 3.04
C ARG A 34 -4.36 -28.57 3.26
N VAL A 35 -3.80 -28.01 2.20
CA VAL A 35 -2.65 -27.08 2.30
C VAL A 35 -3.06 -25.82 3.06
N TRP A 36 -4.24 -25.24 2.78
CA TRP A 36 -4.75 -24.08 3.50
C TRP A 36 -5.08 -24.35 4.97
N GLU A 37 -5.60 -25.54 5.27
CA GLU A 37 -5.87 -25.97 6.64
C GLU A 37 -4.58 -26.14 7.44
N ALA A 38 -3.60 -26.86 6.88
CA ALA A 38 -2.28 -27.03 7.48
C ALA A 38 -1.54 -25.69 7.64
N ALA A 39 -1.61 -24.82 6.63
CA ALA A 39 -1.02 -23.49 6.67
C ALA A 39 -1.62 -22.65 7.82
N ARG A 40 -2.95 -22.59 7.94
CA ARG A 40 -3.63 -21.86 9.03
C ARG A 40 -3.30 -22.43 10.41
N ALA A 41 -3.29 -23.75 10.56
CA ALA A 41 -2.95 -24.41 11.83
C ALA A 41 -1.52 -24.10 12.29
N LEU A 42 -0.60 -23.90 11.34
CA LEU A 42 0.80 -23.55 11.59
C LEU A 42 1.06 -22.03 11.64
N GLY A 43 0.01 -21.20 11.61
CA GLY A 43 0.13 -19.74 11.68
C GLY A 43 0.70 -19.09 10.41
N TYR A 44 0.70 -19.79 9.28
CA TYR A 44 1.08 -19.20 8.01
C TYR A 44 0.06 -18.13 7.60
N THR A 45 0.55 -16.90 7.44
CA THR A 45 -0.21 -15.77 6.89
C THR A 45 0.30 -15.52 5.48
N GLU A 46 -0.60 -15.43 4.50
CA GLU A 46 -0.22 -15.02 3.15
C GLU A 46 0.46 -13.64 3.21
N LYS A 47 1.68 -13.53 2.68
CA LYS A 47 2.24 -12.22 2.34
C LYS A 47 1.68 -11.78 1.00
N THR A 48 0.38 -11.49 0.98
CA THR A 48 -0.26 -10.94 -0.21
C THR A 48 -0.02 -9.43 -0.18
N TYR A 49 0.75 -8.92 -1.14
CA TYR A 49 0.83 -7.47 -1.42
C TYR A 49 -0.54 -6.90 -1.89
N THR A 50 -1.60 -7.71 -1.90
CA THR A 50 -2.99 -7.33 -2.18
C THR A 50 -3.72 -6.83 -0.93
N THR A 51 -3.15 -6.92 0.26
CA THR A 51 -3.71 -6.23 1.42
C THR A 51 -3.69 -4.74 1.13
N LYS A 52 -4.85 -4.07 1.21
CA LYS A 52 -4.92 -2.61 1.21
C LYS A 52 -3.82 -2.10 2.14
N ALA A 53 -3.01 -1.15 1.67
CA ALA A 53 -2.07 -0.46 2.55
C ALA A 53 -2.86 -0.06 3.81
N SER A 54 -2.41 -0.52 4.96
CA SER A 54 -3.03 -0.25 6.25
C SER A 54 -1.93 0.31 7.14
N TYR A 55 -2.09 1.54 7.55
CA TYR A 55 -1.19 2.19 8.49
C TYR A 55 -1.62 1.93 9.93
N SER A 56 -2.42 0.88 10.19
CA SER A 56 -2.97 0.52 11.49
C SER A 56 -1.96 0.24 12.62
N GLY A 57 -0.65 0.29 12.32
CA GLY A 57 0.43 0.23 13.31
C GLY A 57 1.37 1.44 13.29
N LEU A 58 1.07 2.45 12.46
CA LEU A 58 1.74 3.74 12.40
C LEU A 58 0.74 4.78 12.88
N ASP A 59 0.96 5.31 14.08
CA ASP A 59 0.24 6.50 14.51
C ASP A 59 0.75 7.70 13.69
N ASN A 60 -0.11 8.70 13.46
CA ASN A 60 0.30 10.01 12.94
C ASN A 60 0.90 10.01 11.51
N VAL A 61 0.27 9.31 10.56
CA VAL A 61 0.72 9.31 9.16
C VAL A 61 0.14 10.48 8.37
N ILE A 62 1.01 11.30 7.78
CA ILE A 62 0.65 12.40 6.89
C ILE A 62 0.87 11.96 5.44
N GLY A 63 -0.18 12.04 4.61
CA GLY A 63 -0.05 11.89 3.16
C GLY A 63 0.40 13.20 2.51
N PHE A 64 1.31 13.12 1.54
CA PHE A 64 1.79 14.26 0.75
C PHE A 64 1.62 13.94 -0.72
N ALA A 65 0.59 14.49 -1.35
CA ALA A 65 0.35 14.38 -2.78
C ALA A 65 1.00 15.56 -3.50
N VAL A 66 1.75 15.29 -4.58
CA VAL A 66 2.45 16.32 -5.34
C VAL A 66 2.33 16.07 -6.85
N ASP A 67 2.05 17.12 -7.62
CA ASP A 67 1.96 16.98 -9.07
C ASP A 67 3.34 16.63 -9.69
N GLN A 68 4.40 17.37 -9.38
CA GLN A 68 5.72 17.16 -9.97
C GLN A 68 6.85 17.15 -8.92
N LEU A 69 7.68 16.10 -8.96
CA LEU A 69 8.88 15.96 -8.11
C LEU A 69 10.19 16.31 -8.83
N ALA A 70 10.28 15.97 -10.11
CA ALA A 70 11.54 15.97 -10.86
C ALA A 70 11.78 17.25 -11.68
N THR A 71 10.85 18.21 -11.65
CA THR A 71 10.93 19.41 -12.48
C THR A 71 11.58 20.59 -11.78
N SER A 72 11.57 20.60 -10.44
CA SER A 72 12.22 21.67 -9.68
C SER A 72 12.59 21.28 -8.25
N PRO A 73 13.63 21.89 -7.64
CA PRO A 73 14.05 21.58 -6.27
C PRO A 73 12.99 21.89 -5.20
N GLU A 74 12.11 22.88 -5.41
CA GLU A 74 11.17 23.27 -4.34
C GLU A 74 10.14 22.21 -3.96
N ALA A 75 9.86 21.20 -4.80
CA ALA A 75 9.10 20.01 -4.39
C ALA A 75 9.80 19.26 -3.24
N ILE A 76 11.10 19.01 -3.40
CA ILE A 76 11.92 18.30 -2.42
C ILE A 76 12.08 19.15 -1.16
N VAL A 77 12.26 20.46 -1.29
CA VAL A 77 12.35 21.37 -0.13
C VAL A 77 11.03 21.39 0.66
N ALA A 78 9.88 21.40 -0.02
CA ALA A 78 8.58 21.36 0.64
C ALA A 78 8.35 20.03 1.39
N ILE A 79 8.72 18.91 0.77
CA ILE A 79 8.68 17.58 1.40
C ILE A 79 9.58 17.55 2.63
N GLU A 80 10.80 18.05 2.51
CA GLU A 80 11.74 18.10 3.62
C GLU A 80 11.25 18.99 4.75
N GLY A 81 10.69 20.16 4.43
CA GLY A 81 10.10 21.07 5.41
C GLY A 81 8.92 20.43 6.15
N ALA A 82 8.01 19.77 5.44
CA ALA A 82 6.90 19.04 6.04
C ALA A 82 7.38 17.89 6.94
N ARG A 83 8.39 17.14 6.50
CA ARG A 83 9.00 16.06 7.28
C ARG A 83 9.66 16.61 8.54
N GLN A 84 10.45 17.68 8.44
CA GLN A 84 11.15 18.28 9.57
C GLN A 84 10.18 18.88 10.60
N ALA A 85 9.14 19.60 10.13
CA ALA A 85 8.16 20.23 11.01
C ALA A 85 7.33 19.23 11.81
N SER A 86 7.08 18.05 11.25
CA SER A 86 6.23 17.02 11.85
C SER A 86 7.00 15.95 12.63
N TRP A 87 8.33 15.91 12.50
CA TRP A 87 9.21 14.87 13.06
C TRP A 87 9.09 14.70 14.57
N ASN A 88 9.16 15.80 15.34
CA ASN A 88 9.16 15.74 16.80
C ASN A 88 7.81 15.32 17.39
N ALA A 89 6.74 15.39 16.60
CA ALA A 89 5.42 14.87 16.97
C ALA A 89 5.24 13.39 16.58
N GLY A 90 6.28 12.72 16.09
CA GLY A 90 6.26 11.31 15.73
C GLY A 90 5.49 11.01 14.45
N ASN A 91 5.31 12.01 13.57
CA ASN A 91 4.59 11.80 12.32
C ASN A 91 5.46 11.07 11.29
N VAL A 92 4.81 10.26 10.45
CA VAL A 92 5.42 9.64 9.26
C VAL A 92 4.86 10.31 8.01
N LEU A 93 5.73 10.76 7.11
CA LEU A 93 5.31 11.38 5.84
C LEU A 93 5.35 10.35 4.70
N LEU A 94 4.24 10.18 4.00
CA LEU A 94 4.13 9.33 2.80
C LEU A 94 3.91 10.20 1.57
N VAL A 95 4.87 10.18 0.64
CA VAL A 95 4.84 11.03 -0.55
C VAL A 95 4.35 10.23 -1.77
N ALA A 96 3.39 10.79 -2.50
CA ALA A 96 2.90 10.25 -3.77
C ALA A 96 2.92 11.32 -4.87
N GLN A 97 3.55 10.99 -6.00
CA GLN A 97 3.53 11.84 -7.18
C GLN A 97 2.30 11.53 -8.05
N THR A 98 1.60 12.56 -8.50
CA THR A 98 0.35 12.43 -9.29
C THR A 98 0.50 12.83 -10.75
N LEU A 99 1.49 13.66 -11.10
CA LEU A 99 1.67 14.26 -12.43
C LEU A 99 0.46 15.03 -12.95
N SER A 100 -0.51 15.36 -12.08
CA SER A 100 -1.84 15.83 -12.48
C SER A 100 -2.52 14.91 -13.50
N ASP A 101 -2.18 13.62 -13.49
CA ASP A 101 -2.76 12.63 -14.39
C ASP A 101 -4.18 12.27 -13.92
N PRO A 102 -5.20 12.39 -14.78
CA PRO A 102 -6.59 12.22 -14.38
C PRO A 102 -6.94 10.77 -13.96
N VAL A 103 -6.08 9.80 -14.28
CA VAL A 103 -6.26 8.39 -13.92
C VAL A 103 -5.45 8.03 -12.68
N MET A 104 -4.23 8.54 -12.56
CA MET A 104 -3.30 8.19 -11.48
C MET A 104 -3.49 9.07 -10.25
N GLU A 105 -3.87 10.33 -10.38
CA GLU A 105 -4.11 11.22 -9.24
C GLU A 105 -5.17 10.68 -8.28
N PRO A 106 -6.38 10.26 -8.74
CA PRO A 106 -7.37 9.68 -7.84
C PRO A 106 -6.89 8.37 -7.21
N LYS A 107 -6.09 7.57 -7.93
CA LYS A 107 -5.55 6.31 -7.42
C LYS A 107 -4.50 6.54 -6.34
N ALA A 108 -3.59 7.49 -6.55
CA ALA A 108 -2.54 7.84 -5.60
C ALA A 108 -3.14 8.40 -4.30
N ILE A 109 -4.10 9.32 -4.43
CA ILE A 109 -4.81 9.89 -3.27
C ILE A 109 -5.62 8.82 -2.55
N LYS A 110 -6.34 7.96 -3.28
CA LYS A 110 -7.04 6.82 -2.67
C LYS A 110 -6.09 5.85 -1.97
N ALA A 111 -4.90 5.62 -2.50
CA ALA A 111 -3.90 4.75 -1.87
C ALA A 111 -3.41 5.32 -0.54
N LEU A 112 -3.16 6.63 -0.48
CA LEU A 112 -2.85 7.34 0.76
C LEU A 112 -4.04 7.26 1.74
N THR A 113 -5.25 7.62 1.31
CA THR A 113 -6.38 7.74 2.23
C THR A 113 -6.90 6.39 2.72
N SER A 114 -6.89 5.37 1.87
CA SER A 114 -7.36 4.01 2.23
C SER A 114 -6.50 3.35 3.31
N GLY A 115 -5.25 3.82 3.50
CA GLY A 115 -4.39 3.33 4.57
C GLY A 115 -4.61 3.99 5.93
N GLY A 116 -5.39 5.06 6.00
CA GLY A 116 -5.69 5.75 7.25
C GLY A 116 -4.66 6.83 7.61
N ILE A 117 -4.35 7.73 6.67
CA ILE A 117 -3.62 8.96 7.00
C ILE A 117 -4.43 9.82 7.98
N SER A 118 -3.75 10.53 8.88
CA SER A 118 -4.35 11.53 9.78
C SER A 118 -4.50 12.89 9.13
N ALA A 119 -3.72 13.18 8.08
CA ALA A 119 -3.77 14.44 7.33
C ALA A 119 -3.29 14.26 5.88
N LEU A 120 -3.75 15.12 4.98
CA LEU A 120 -3.29 15.18 3.59
C LEU A 120 -2.75 16.59 3.28
N ILE A 121 -1.51 16.64 2.78
CA ILE A 121 -0.94 17.82 2.13
C ILE A 121 -1.09 17.63 0.62
N TYR A 122 -1.82 18.52 -0.05
CA TYR A 122 -1.98 18.54 -1.50
C TYR A 122 -1.13 19.69 -2.07
N MET A 123 -0.05 19.36 -2.77
CA MET A 123 0.92 20.31 -3.29
C MET A 123 0.87 20.37 -4.81
N THR A 124 0.94 21.60 -5.35
CA THR A 124 1.24 21.85 -6.76
C THR A 124 2.51 22.68 -6.88
N ILE A 125 3.42 22.29 -7.78
CA ILE A 125 4.72 22.97 -7.92
C ILE A 125 4.59 24.41 -8.41
N TYR A 126 3.57 24.69 -9.23
CA TYR A 126 3.28 26.05 -9.71
C TYR A 126 2.18 26.68 -8.87
N THR A 127 2.42 27.92 -8.43
CA THR A 127 1.37 28.74 -7.81
C THR A 127 0.33 29.08 -8.86
N ARG A 128 -0.87 28.53 -8.70
CA ARG A 128 -2.02 28.77 -9.57
C ARG A 128 -3.30 28.56 -8.77
N GLN A 129 -4.41 29.12 -9.27
CA GLN A 129 -5.71 28.71 -8.76
C GLN A 129 -5.97 27.27 -9.21
N ILE A 130 -6.37 26.43 -8.26
CA ILE A 130 -6.77 25.06 -8.52
C ILE A 130 -8.21 24.85 -8.04
N GLU A 131 -8.98 24.09 -8.81
CA GLU A 131 -10.20 23.48 -8.31
C GLU A 131 -9.81 22.16 -7.65
N LEU A 132 -10.06 22.05 -6.36
CA LEU A 132 -9.77 20.81 -5.64
C LEU A 132 -10.68 19.70 -6.19
N PRO A 133 -10.11 18.56 -6.61
CA PRO A 133 -10.92 17.45 -7.07
C PRO A 133 -11.89 16.99 -5.98
N SER A 134 -13.08 16.53 -6.38
CA SER A 134 -14.15 16.13 -5.47
C SER A 134 -13.71 15.05 -4.47
N TYR A 135 -12.84 14.12 -4.88
CA TYR A 135 -12.32 13.06 -4.02
C TYR A 135 -11.30 13.54 -2.98
N VAL A 136 -10.80 14.78 -3.08
CA VAL A 136 -9.99 15.44 -2.05
C VAL A 136 -10.88 16.27 -1.13
N SER A 137 -11.84 17.02 -1.68
CA SER A 137 -12.73 17.86 -0.88
C SER A 137 -13.68 17.07 0.03
N GLN A 138 -13.94 15.81 -0.31
CA GLN A 138 -14.77 14.87 0.47
C GLN A 138 -14.00 14.13 1.59
N LEU A 139 -12.72 14.45 1.83
CA LEU A 139 -11.92 13.80 2.88
C LEU A 139 -12.19 14.33 4.30
N ASN A 140 -13.13 15.27 4.45
CA ASN A 140 -13.58 15.84 5.74
C ASN A 140 -14.85 15.15 6.24
#